data_AF-A0AAJ5ZYE1-F1
#
_entry.id   AF-A0AAJ5ZYE1-F1
#
_cell.length_a   1.000
_cell.length_b   1.000
_cell.length_c   1.000
_cell.angle_alpha   90.00
_cell.angle_beta   90.00
_cell.angle_gamma   90.00
#
_symmetry.space_group_name_H-M   'P 1'
#
loop_
_entity.id
_entity.type
_entity.pdbx_description
1 polymer ?
#
loop_
_entity_poly.entity_id
_entity_poly.type
_entity_poly.pdbx_seq_one_letter_code
_entity_poly.pdbx_strand_id
1 'polypeptide(L)'
;MKRLCRATMLVMLLAGCGSMDTSEGGPAEIHATAITAFKPGSEQTRFGALEFLGGLELSSGNALLGALSAIRFRPDQRHFVSVLDTGHWLTGAIERDEDGRLRRIVDAHIMPMIDRFGETDAGKGAMDAEGLALRGNHVLVSYEQNHRVDTYPDPGFETSPPDGSVPILIPKKLLRGNRSLEALMIAPQSSPLAGAAVIVAERSLDDQGNMLAAILDGPLKGRFTVRHYDDFDASDGVFLPDGDLLLLERRFDLAHGIGVRIRRIAGGDIKPGAVVDGNVIFQAGSNLQIDNMEGLDAFRAADGTIHLIMVSDDNHSILQRSLMLEFRLRDDTAVSMK
;
A
#
# COMPACT_ATOMS: atom_id res chain seq x y z
N MET A 1 53.36 -41.05 26.26
CA MET A 1 52.97 -39.86 25.48
C MET A 1 51.61 -40.11 24.82
N LYS A 2 50.53 -39.52 25.35
CA LYS A 2 49.32 -39.08 24.64
C LYS A 2 48.38 -38.48 25.69
N ARG A 3 48.09 -37.18 25.51
CA ARG A 3 47.30 -36.32 26.39
C ARG A 3 45.83 -36.69 26.28
N LEU A 4 45.10 -36.79 27.39
CA LEU A 4 43.64 -36.78 27.37
C LEU A 4 43.17 -35.46 27.99
N CYS A 5 42.63 -34.60 27.13
CA CYS A 5 42.08 -33.29 27.45
C CYS A 5 40.85 -33.42 28.36
N ARG A 6 40.78 -32.56 29.37
CA ARG A 6 39.55 -32.25 30.10
C ARG A 6 38.58 -31.55 29.15
N ALA A 7 37.40 -32.14 28.93
CA ALA A 7 36.26 -31.43 28.37
C ALA A 7 35.44 -30.87 29.54
N THR A 8 35.51 -29.57 29.75
CA THR A 8 34.64 -28.85 30.69
C THR A 8 33.30 -28.62 29.99
N MET A 9 32.24 -29.25 30.50
CA MET A 9 30.88 -29.07 30.01
C MET A 9 30.34 -27.74 30.54
N LEU A 10 30.24 -26.73 29.66
CA LEU A 10 29.61 -25.45 29.95
C LEU A 10 28.09 -25.64 29.80
N VAL A 11 27.37 -25.69 30.91
CA VAL A 11 25.91 -25.63 30.93
C VAL A 11 25.52 -24.17 30.64
N MET A 12 25.09 -23.87 29.42
CA MET A 12 24.36 -22.63 29.14
C MET A 12 22.96 -22.77 29.73
N LEU A 13 22.63 -21.90 30.68
CA LEU A 13 21.23 -21.63 31.03
C LEU A 13 20.55 -21.04 29.80
N LEU A 14 19.64 -21.80 29.20
CA LEU A 14 18.61 -21.26 28.32
C LEU A 14 17.69 -20.41 29.21
N ALA A 15 17.93 -19.09 29.20
CA ALA A 15 16.90 -18.14 29.60
C ALA A 15 15.76 -18.28 28.59
N GLY A 16 14.63 -18.83 29.05
CA GLY A 16 13.42 -18.89 28.26
C GLY A 16 12.99 -17.47 27.91
N CYS A 17 13.18 -17.08 26.65
CA CYS A 17 12.34 -16.05 26.07
C CYS A 17 10.93 -16.64 26.04
N GLY A 18 10.01 -16.04 26.79
CA GLY A 18 8.60 -16.33 26.63
C GLY A 18 8.22 -16.09 25.17
N SER A 19 7.60 -17.08 24.55
CA SER A 19 6.83 -16.90 23.34
C SER A 19 5.74 -15.88 23.65
N MET A 20 5.92 -14.63 23.22
CA MET A 20 4.79 -13.72 23.05
C MET A 20 3.98 -14.31 21.90
N ASP A 21 2.73 -14.68 22.17
CA ASP A 21 1.79 -15.08 21.14
C ASP A 21 1.63 -13.89 20.18
N THR A 22 2.24 -13.99 19.01
CA THR A 22 2.15 -12.99 17.92
C THR A 22 0.76 -12.97 17.28
N SER A 23 -0.25 -13.58 17.90
CA SER A 23 -1.63 -13.69 17.43
C SER A 23 -2.61 -12.78 18.19
N GLU A 24 -2.23 -12.19 19.33
CA GLU A 24 -3.10 -11.26 20.03
C GLU A 24 -2.93 -9.84 19.44
N GLY A 25 -3.80 -9.51 18.49
CA GLY A 25 -3.96 -8.13 18.03
C GLY A 25 -4.36 -7.19 19.18
N GLY A 26 -4.09 -5.90 19.03
CA GLY A 26 -4.42 -4.90 20.03
C GLY A 26 -3.80 -3.53 19.76
N PRO A 27 -3.81 -2.64 20.78
CA PRO A 27 -3.18 -1.34 20.68
C PRO A 27 -1.69 -1.44 20.32
N ALA A 28 -1.23 -0.59 19.42
CA ALA A 28 0.17 -0.50 19.01
C ALA A 28 0.69 0.92 19.30
N GLU A 29 1.74 1.02 20.12
CA GLU A 29 2.43 2.29 20.30
C GLU A 29 3.32 2.55 19.09
N ILE A 30 3.09 3.65 18.38
CA ILE A 30 3.87 4.06 17.20
C ILE A 30 4.76 5.25 17.58
N HIS A 31 6.07 5.05 17.53
CA HIS A 31 7.04 6.12 17.60
C HIS A 31 7.27 6.68 16.19
N ALA A 32 7.25 8.01 16.07
CA ALA A 32 7.39 8.69 14.80
C ALA A 32 8.56 9.70 14.85
N THR A 33 9.46 9.61 13.88
CA THR A 33 10.53 10.59 13.66
C THR A 33 10.20 11.43 12.44
N ALA A 34 10.17 12.75 12.61
CA ALA A 34 9.80 13.66 11.52
C ALA A 34 10.87 13.69 10.41
N ILE A 35 10.42 13.61 9.17
CA ILE A 35 11.19 13.83 7.95
C ILE A 35 10.80 15.22 7.42
N THR A 36 11.71 16.18 7.59
CA THR A 36 11.44 17.59 7.24
C THR A 36 11.91 17.96 5.83
N ALA A 37 12.76 17.14 5.21
CA ALA A 37 13.23 17.36 3.84
C ALA A 37 13.26 16.03 3.06
N PHE A 38 12.63 16.00 1.89
CA PHE A 38 12.59 14.80 1.04
C PHE A 38 13.92 14.48 0.39
N LYS A 39 14.71 15.51 0.06
CA LYS A 39 16.12 15.36 -0.35
C LYS A 39 17.00 15.75 0.84
N PRO A 40 17.77 14.82 1.43
CA PRO A 40 18.64 15.13 2.57
C PRO A 40 19.59 16.30 2.25
N GLY A 41 19.66 17.28 3.17
CA GLY A 41 20.53 18.45 3.04
C GLY A 41 20.11 19.46 1.96
N SER A 42 18.86 19.45 1.53
CA SER A 42 18.33 20.36 0.51
C SER A 42 17.03 21.01 0.93
N GLU A 43 16.87 22.29 0.57
CA GLU A 43 15.62 23.05 0.72
C GLU A 43 14.62 22.80 -0.44
N GLN A 44 14.91 21.86 -1.35
CA GLN A 44 14.04 21.55 -2.46
C GLN A 44 12.76 20.85 -1.96
N THR A 45 11.61 21.48 -2.21
CA THR A 45 10.30 20.92 -1.84
C THR A 45 9.55 20.31 -3.03
N ARG A 46 9.85 20.71 -4.27
CA ARG A 46 9.13 20.25 -5.46
C ARG A 46 9.88 19.17 -6.24
N PHE A 47 9.15 18.11 -6.61
CA PHE A 47 9.61 16.93 -7.34
C PHE A 47 8.55 16.56 -8.39
N GLY A 48 8.74 17.04 -9.62
CA GLY A 48 7.70 16.96 -10.66
C GLY A 48 6.44 17.73 -10.25
N ALA A 49 5.29 17.06 -10.31
CA ALA A 49 3.99 17.57 -9.88
C ALA A 49 3.76 17.49 -8.36
N LEU A 50 4.66 16.88 -7.59
CA LEU A 50 4.49 16.76 -6.14
C LEU A 50 5.36 17.76 -5.39
N GLU A 51 4.77 18.39 -4.38
CA GLU A 51 5.47 19.20 -3.40
C GLU A 51 5.45 18.49 -2.06
N PHE A 52 6.63 18.19 -1.51
CA PHE A 52 6.77 17.54 -0.22
C PHE A 52 6.35 18.47 0.92
N LEU A 53 5.45 17.99 1.77
CA LEU A 53 4.95 18.73 2.95
C LEU A 53 5.62 18.27 4.25
N GLY A 54 6.04 17.01 4.29
CA GLY A 54 6.66 16.37 5.45
C GLY A 54 6.48 14.86 5.38
N GLY A 55 7.05 14.16 6.36
CA GLY A 55 6.84 12.73 6.50
C GLY A 55 7.21 12.26 7.88
N LEU A 56 6.94 10.99 8.15
CA LEU A 56 7.26 10.29 9.38
C LEU A 56 7.99 9.00 9.02
N GLU A 57 9.07 8.73 9.73
CA GLU A 57 9.62 7.38 9.88
C GLU A 57 9.02 6.76 11.13
N LEU A 58 8.38 5.60 10.96
CA LEU A 58 7.61 4.92 11.97
C LEU A 58 8.40 3.74 12.55
N SER A 59 8.26 3.52 13.85
CA SER A 59 8.79 2.34 14.54
C SER A 59 7.88 1.97 15.70
N SER A 60 7.90 0.70 16.12
CA SER A 60 7.15 0.22 17.26
C SER A 60 7.90 -0.91 17.97
N GLY A 61 7.63 -1.08 19.26
CA GLY A 61 7.98 -2.30 19.98
C GLY A 61 7.03 -3.47 19.69
N ASN A 62 5.88 -3.21 19.05
CA ASN A 62 4.97 -4.24 18.59
C ASN A 62 5.51 -4.85 17.28
N ALA A 63 5.85 -6.14 17.33
CA ALA A 63 6.45 -6.86 16.20
C ALA A 63 5.51 -7.07 15.00
N LEU A 64 4.22 -6.77 15.15
CA LEU A 64 3.25 -6.81 14.05
C LEU A 64 3.29 -5.55 13.18
N LEU A 65 3.93 -4.46 13.63
CA LEU A 65 4.14 -3.30 12.77
C LEU A 65 5.21 -3.61 11.73
N GLY A 66 4.84 -3.47 10.47
CA GLY A 66 5.66 -3.72 9.28
C GLY A 66 4.76 -4.21 8.16
N ALA A 67 5.30 -4.57 6.99
CA ALA A 67 4.49 -5.19 5.92
C ALA A 67 3.33 -4.33 5.36
N LEU A 68 3.40 -2.99 5.39
CA LEU A 68 2.26 -2.15 4.96
C LEU A 68 2.05 -2.23 3.43
N SER A 69 0.97 -2.87 2.98
CA SER A 69 0.67 -2.98 1.55
C SER A 69 -0.21 -1.84 1.01
N ALA A 70 -1.23 -1.41 1.76
CA ALA A 70 -2.11 -0.32 1.32
C ALA A 70 -2.69 0.49 2.48
N ILE A 71 -3.05 1.75 2.21
CA ILE A 71 -3.62 2.70 3.18
C ILE A 71 -4.77 3.50 2.56
N ARG A 72 -5.84 3.77 3.31
CA ARG A 72 -6.95 4.66 2.93
C ARG A 72 -7.38 5.52 4.11
N PHE A 73 -7.49 6.82 3.91
CA PHE A 73 -8.00 7.77 4.88
C PHE A 73 -9.52 7.79 4.88
N ARG A 74 -10.07 8.02 6.08
CA ARG A 74 -11.49 8.27 6.29
C ARG A 74 -11.85 9.69 5.82
N PRO A 75 -13.15 9.99 5.60
CA PRO A 75 -13.60 11.31 5.16
C PRO A 75 -13.18 12.48 6.06
N ASP A 76 -12.87 12.21 7.33
CA ASP A 76 -12.34 13.21 8.27
C ASP A 76 -10.86 13.57 8.06
N GLN A 77 -10.17 12.88 7.15
CA GLN A 77 -8.77 13.12 6.76
C GLN A 77 -7.78 12.96 7.93
N ARG A 78 -8.24 12.30 9.00
CA ARG A 78 -7.47 12.08 10.22
C ARG A 78 -7.29 10.59 10.46
N HIS A 79 -8.37 9.81 10.41
CA HIS A 79 -8.30 8.38 10.65
C HIS A 79 -7.97 7.64 9.35
N PHE A 80 -7.23 6.54 9.46
CA PHE A 80 -6.91 5.70 8.32
C PHE A 80 -7.17 4.22 8.63
N VAL A 81 -7.31 3.46 7.56
CA VAL A 81 -7.30 2.00 7.56
C VAL A 81 -6.15 1.58 6.66
N SER A 82 -5.39 0.58 7.08
CA SER A 82 -4.28 -0.01 6.35
C SER A 82 -4.39 -1.54 6.46
N VAL A 83 -3.87 -2.24 5.48
CA VAL A 83 -3.65 -3.69 5.53
C VAL A 83 -2.17 -3.99 5.53
N LEU A 84 -1.81 -5.08 6.20
CA LEU A 84 -0.45 -5.63 6.18
C LEU A 84 -0.45 -6.96 5.41
N ASP A 85 0.63 -7.26 4.68
CA ASP A 85 0.80 -8.52 3.91
C ASP A 85 0.59 -9.78 4.80
N THR A 86 0.83 -9.63 6.10
CA THR A 86 0.71 -10.67 7.11
C THR A 86 -0.74 -11.03 7.47
N GLY A 87 -1.73 -10.38 6.88
CA GLY A 87 -3.14 -10.61 7.17
C GLY A 87 -3.63 -9.86 8.42
N HIS A 88 -3.15 -8.63 8.62
CA HIS A 88 -3.57 -7.77 9.72
C HIS A 88 -4.16 -6.46 9.21
N TRP A 89 -5.14 -5.94 9.94
CA TRP A 89 -5.56 -4.55 9.88
C TRP A 89 -4.60 -3.69 10.69
N LEU A 90 -4.25 -2.52 10.18
CA LEU A 90 -3.66 -1.43 10.95
C LEU A 90 -4.58 -0.21 10.84
N THR A 91 -5.19 0.18 11.95
CA THR A 91 -6.03 1.39 12.04
C THR A 91 -5.36 2.41 12.96
N GLY A 92 -5.68 3.69 12.78
CA GLY A 92 -5.14 4.75 13.63
C GLY A 92 -5.55 6.13 13.15
N ALA A 93 -4.99 7.15 13.80
CA ALA A 93 -5.21 8.56 13.47
C ALA A 93 -3.89 9.30 13.32
N ILE A 94 -3.78 10.16 12.32
CA ILE A 94 -2.68 11.13 12.26
C ILE A 94 -2.96 12.31 13.20
N GLU A 95 -1.90 12.87 13.75
CA GLU A 95 -1.91 14.20 14.34
C GLU A 95 -0.93 15.10 13.63
N ARG A 96 -1.30 16.38 13.56
CA ARG A 96 -0.54 17.42 12.90
C ARG A 96 0.04 18.40 13.92
N ASP A 97 1.13 19.06 13.56
CA ASP A 97 1.68 20.17 14.32
C ASP A 97 0.95 21.49 14.05
N GLU A 98 1.43 22.58 14.64
CA GLU A 98 0.84 23.93 14.50
C GLU A 98 0.92 24.48 13.07
N ASP A 99 1.87 23.98 12.27
CA ASP A 99 2.04 24.32 10.85
C ASP A 99 1.22 23.41 9.93
N GLY A 100 0.49 22.45 10.49
CA GLY A 100 -0.33 21.48 9.75
C GLY A 100 0.45 20.30 9.15
N ARG A 101 1.72 20.09 9.52
CA ARG A 101 2.53 18.95 9.06
C ARG A 101 2.27 17.70 9.88
N LEU A 102 2.49 16.52 9.30
CA LEU A 102 2.45 15.25 10.04
C LEU A 102 3.41 15.30 11.24
N ARG A 103 2.90 14.92 12.41
CA ARG A 103 3.66 14.91 13.66
C ARG A 103 3.78 13.52 14.27
N ARG A 104 2.68 12.77 14.34
CA ARG A 104 2.64 11.42 14.95
C ARG A 104 1.39 10.66 14.51
N ILE A 105 1.40 9.35 14.79
CA ILE A 105 0.23 8.48 14.73
C ILE A 105 -0.24 8.21 16.17
N VAL A 106 -1.54 8.28 16.41
CA VAL A 106 -2.18 8.01 17.70
C VAL A 106 -3.31 7.00 17.52
N ASP A 107 -3.76 6.41 18.64
CA ASP A 107 -4.86 5.44 18.70
C ASP A 107 -4.68 4.25 17.74
N ALA A 108 -3.42 3.87 17.47
CA ALA A 108 -3.12 2.81 16.53
C ALA A 108 -3.47 1.44 17.11
N HIS A 109 -4.11 0.61 16.29
CA HIS A 109 -4.46 -0.77 16.60
C HIS A 109 -4.01 -1.67 15.45
N ILE A 110 -3.44 -2.82 15.80
CA ILE A 110 -3.09 -3.86 14.85
C ILE A 110 -3.91 -5.10 15.20
N MET A 111 -4.84 -5.47 14.33
CA MET A 111 -5.79 -6.57 14.59
C MET A 111 -5.65 -7.64 13.50
N PRO A 112 -5.61 -8.95 13.84
CA PRO A 112 -5.63 -9.98 12.82
C PRO A 112 -6.94 -9.90 12.04
N MET A 113 -6.86 -10.10 10.73
CA MET A 113 -8.04 -10.20 9.89
C MET A 113 -8.76 -11.52 10.15
N ILE A 114 -10.08 -11.49 10.21
CA ILE A 114 -10.89 -12.71 10.26
C ILE A 114 -11.12 -13.18 8.82
N ASP A 115 -10.80 -14.43 8.53
CA ASP A 115 -10.98 -15.00 7.21
C ASP A 115 -12.44 -15.44 6.94
N ARG A 116 -12.72 -15.97 5.75
CA ARG A 116 -14.06 -16.45 5.35
C ARG A 116 -14.59 -17.64 6.16
N PHE A 117 -13.72 -18.31 6.91
CA PHE A 117 -14.05 -19.44 7.77
C PHE A 117 -14.22 -19.01 9.23
N GLY A 118 -13.97 -17.73 9.54
CA GLY A 118 -14.04 -17.18 10.89
C GLY A 118 -12.74 -17.37 11.68
N GLU A 119 -11.63 -17.68 11.02
CA GLU A 119 -10.34 -17.94 11.63
C GLU A 119 -9.40 -16.73 11.50
N THR A 120 -8.52 -16.54 12.49
CA THR A 120 -7.50 -15.48 12.51
C THR A 120 -6.09 -16.01 12.24
N ASP A 121 -5.92 -17.33 12.12
CA ASP A 121 -4.64 -18.01 11.86
C ASP A 121 -4.76 -18.94 10.64
N ALA A 122 -5.25 -18.39 9.54
CA ALA A 122 -5.40 -19.13 8.28
C ALA A 122 -4.05 -19.46 7.60
N GLY A 123 -2.93 -19.03 8.19
CA GLY A 123 -1.57 -19.09 7.64
C GLY A 123 -1.27 -17.99 6.62
N LYS A 124 0.01 -17.59 6.51
CA LYS A 124 0.48 -16.45 5.69
C LYS A 124 -0.10 -16.43 4.27
N GLY A 125 -0.15 -17.57 3.59
CA GLY A 125 -0.62 -17.64 2.20
C GLY A 125 -2.14 -17.48 2.00
N ALA A 126 -2.96 -17.54 3.05
CA ALA A 126 -4.42 -17.38 2.92
C ALA A 126 -4.86 -15.91 3.03
N MET A 127 -4.08 -15.11 3.76
CA MET A 127 -4.39 -13.73 4.13
C MET A 127 -3.34 -12.72 3.61
N ASP A 128 -2.65 -13.09 2.53
CA ASP A 128 -1.67 -12.27 1.78
C ASP A 128 -2.40 -11.05 1.17
N ALA A 129 -2.62 -10.01 1.98
CA ALA A 129 -3.49 -8.87 1.68
C ALA A 129 -2.67 -7.72 1.10
N GLU A 130 -3.00 -7.30 -0.12
CA GLU A 130 -2.17 -6.31 -0.83
C GLU A 130 -2.88 -4.98 -1.06
N GLY A 131 -4.11 -5.02 -1.58
CA GLY A 131 -4.86 -3.82 -1.93
C GLY A 131 -6.03 -3.58 -0.98
N LEU A 132 -6.34 -2.30 -0.75
CA LEU A 132 -7.40 -1.84 0.14
C LEU A 132 -8.26 -0.77 -0.53
N ALA A 133 -9.57 -0.84 -0.39
CA ALA A 133 -10.43 0.29 -0.76
C ALA A 133 -11.67 0.44 0.12
N LEU A 134 -12.05 1.68 0.38
CA LEU A 134 -13.27 2.02 1.14
C LEU A 134 -14.43 2.25 0.16
N ARG A 135 -15.57 1.59 0.39
CA ARG A 135 -16.76 1.75 -0.45
C ARG A 135 -18.05 1.67 0.35
N GLY A 136 -18.65 2.83 0.61
CA GLY A 136 -19.91 2.92 1.33
C GLY A 136 -19.78 2.32 2.73
N ASN A 137 -20.52 1.24 3.00
CA ASN A 137 -20.50 0.51 4.26
C ASN A 137 -19.62 -0.76 4.22
N HIS A 138 -18.62 -0.80 3.32
CA HIS A 138 -17.68 -1.92 3.24
C HIS A 138 -16.24 -1.46 3.04
N VAL A 139 -15.32 -2.28 3.53
CA VAL A 139 -13.91 -2.31 3.16
C VAL A 139 -13.70 -3.45 2.16
N LEU A 140 -13.08 -3.19 1.02
CA LEU A 140 -12.68 -4.20 0.07
C LEU A 140 -11.19 -4.48 0.22
N VAL A 141 -10.81 -5.76 0.18
CA VAL A 141 -9.40 -6.18 0.23
C VAL A 141 -9.09 -7.15 -0.89
N SER A 142 -8.03 -6.89 -1.65
CA SER A 142 -7.48 -7.86 -2.61
C SER A 142 -6.40 -8.72 -1.97
N TYR A 143 -6.37 -9.99 -2.38
CA TYR A 143 -5.41 -10.96 -1.86
C TYR A 143 -4.63 -11.65 -2.97
N GLU A 144 -3.39 -12.00 -2.66
CA GLU A 144 -2.53 -12.89 -3.45
C GLU A 144 -2.74 -14.35 -3.05
N GLN A 145 -2.06 -15.27 -3.75
CA GLN A 145 -2.13 -16.73 -3.61
C GLN A 145 -3.54 -17.32 -3.85
N ASN A 146 -4.48 -16.98 -2.98
CA ASN A 146 -5.90 -17.17 -3.18
C ASN A 146 -6.52 -15.89 -3.77
N HIS A 147 -6.22 -15.65 -5.05
CA HIS A 147 -6.66 -14.46 -5.81
C HIS A 147 -8.16 -14.23 -5.69
N ARG A 148 -8.50 -13.12 -5.03
CA ARG A 148 -9.88 -12.68 -4.76
C ARG A 148 -9.89 -11.22 -4.33
N VAL A 149 -11.10 -10.66 -4.31
CA VAL A 149 -11.41 -9.41 -3.61
C VAL A 149 -12.55 -9.74 -2.64
N ASP A 150 -12.29 -9.70 -1.35
CA ASP A 150 -13.33 -9.93 -0.33
C ASP A 150 -13.90 -8.58 0.16
N THR A 151 -15.15 -8.61 0.62
CA THR A 151 -15.83 -7.45 1.22
C THR A 151 -16.02 -7.67 2.71
N TYR A 152 -15.59 -6.70 3.51
CA TYR A 152 -15.77 -6.68 4.95
C TYR A 152 -16.77 -5.58 5.34
N PRO A 153 -17.60 -5.79 6.36
CA PRO A 153 -18.53 -4.76 6.83
C PRO A 153 -17.79 -3.56 7.42
N ASP A 154 -18.28 -2.36 7.16
CA ASP A 154 -17.70 -1.12 7.66
C ASP A 154 -18.80 -0.19 8.21
N PRO A 155 -18.86 0.02 9.53
CA PRO A 155 -17.94 -0.49 10.56
C PRO A 155 -18.10 -2.01 10.79
N GLY A 156 -17.06 -2.65 11.33
CA GLY A 156 -17.12 -4.06 11.78
C GLY A 156 -16.01 -4.96 11.24
N PHE A 157 -15.22 -4.52 10.27
CA PHE A 157 -14.18 -5.32 9.59
C PHE A 157 -13.11 -5.88 10.54
N GLU A 158 -12.83 -5.23 11.67
CA GLU A 158 -11.86 -5.72 12.66
C GLU A 158 -12.37 -6.89 13.50
N THR A 159 -13.68 -7.13 13.53
CA THR A 159 -14.32 -8.14 14.40
C THR A 159 -15.27 -9.08 13.65
N SER A 160 -15.34 -8.96 12.33
CA SER A 160 -16.22 -9.77 11.48
C SER A 160 -15.47 -10.39 10.32
N PRO A 161 -15.83 -11.62 9.90
CA PRO A 161 -15.36 -12.18 8.63
C PRO A 161 -15.88 -11.36 7.45
N PRO A 162 -15.34 -11.57 6.23
CA PRO A 162 -15.93 -10.99 5.04
C PRO A 162 -17.36 -11.52 4.84
N ASP A 163 -18.26 -10.64 4.42
CA ASP A 163 -19.66 -10.96 4.14
C ASP A 163 -19.95 -11.16 2.65
N GLY A 164 -18.92 -11.02 1.81
CA GLY A 164 -19.02 -11.17 0.36
C GLY A 164 -17.68 -11.18 -0.34
N SER A 165 -17.74 -11.27 -1.67
CA SER A 165 -16.59 -11.15 -2.55
C SER A 165 -16.98 -10.59 -3.91
N VAL A 166 -16.06 -9.89 -4.55
CA VAL A 166 -16.23 -9.32 -5.89
C VAL A 166 -15.50 -10.20 -6.90
N PRO A 167 -16.15 -10.66 -7.99
CA PRO A 167 -15.46 -11.41 -9.04
C PRO A 167 -14.34 -10.58 -9.69
N ILE A 168 -13.11 -11.06 -9.63
CA ILE A 168 -11.90 -10.37 -10.12
C ILE A 168 -11.81 -10.24 -11.65
N LEU A 169 -12.63 -11.00 -12.40
CA LEU A 169 -12.74 -11.03 -13.87
C LEU A 169 -11.48 -11.45 -14.66
N ILE A 170 -10.30 -11.44 -14.05
CA ILE A 170 -9.06 -11.97 -14.60
C ILE A 170 -9.02 -13.48 -14.36
N PRO A 171 -8.85 -14.33 -15.39
CA PRO A 171 -8.68 -15.77 -15.20
C PRO A 171 -7.50 -16.06 -14.27
N LYS A 172 -7.74 -16.77 -13.16
CA LYS A 172 -6.71 -17.05 -12.13
C LYS A 172 -5.42 -17.66 -12.68
N LYS A 173 -5.50 -18.45 -13.76
CA LYS A 173 -4.34 -19.05 -14.44
C LYS A 173 -3.38 -18.03 -15.08
N LEU A 174 -3.82 -16.80 -15.29
CA LEU A 174 -3.00 -15.70 -15.80
C LEU A 174 -2.36 -14.89 -14.67
N LEU A 175 -2.79 -15.12 -13.43
CA LEU A 175 -2.22 -14.47 -12.25
C LEU A 175 -1.08 -15.34 -11.72
N ARG A 176 0.02 -14.67 -11.37
CA ARG A 176 1.14 -15.28 -10.65
C ARG A 176 0.73 -15.52 -9.21
N GLY A 177 1.27 -16.54 -8.55
CA GLY A 177 0.91 -16.85 -7.14
C GLY A 177 1.21 -15.69 -6.19
N ASN A 178 2.34 -15.01 -6.41
CA ASN A 178 2.71 -13.73 -5.80
C ASN A 178 3.00 -12.73 -6.94
N ARG A 179 2.88 -11.42 -6.71
CA ARG A 179 2.97 -10.35 -7.72
C ARG A 179 1.74 -10.24 -8.62
N SER A 180 0.58 -10.30 -7.98
CA SER A 180 -0.76 -10.38 -8.54
C SER A 180 -1.56 -9.13 -8.22
N LEU A 181 -2.59 -9.17 -7.37
CA LEU A 181 -3.65 -8.16 -7.25
C LEU A 181 -3.28 -7.01 -6.28
N GLU A 182 -2.27 -6.24 -6.62
CA GLU A 182 -1.67 -5.29 -5.68
C GLU A 182 -2.43 -3.98 -5.56
N ALA A 183 -2.88 -3.41 -6.68
CA ALA A 183 -3.68 -2.19 -6.63
C ALA A 183 -5.18 -2.50 -6.63
N LEU A 184 -5.91 -1.92 -5.68
CA LEU A 184 -7.38 -1.94 -5.60
C LEU A 184 -7.91 -0.54 -5.29
N MET A 185 -8.72 0.00 -6.21
CA MET A 185 -9.20 1.39 -6.16
C MET A 185 -10.70 1.47 -6.41
N ILE A 186 -11.35 2.52 -5.90
CA ILE A 186 -12.73 2.87 -6.24
C ILE A 186 -12.72 4.14 -7.08
N ALA A 187 -13.31 4.09 -8.28
CA ALA A 187 -13.46 5.25 -9.13
C ALA A 187 -14.56 6.20 -8.58
N PRO A 188 -14.46 7.53 -8.80
CA PRO A 188 -15.49 8.46 -8.34
C PRO A 188 -16.83 8.18 -9.01
N GLN A 189 -17.92 8.43 -8.28
CA GLN A 189 -19.28 8.26 -8.82
C GLN A 189 -19.56 9.16 -10.03
N SER A 190 -18.89 10.32 -10.11
CA SER A 190 -18.97 11.29 -11.21
C SER A 190 -18.16 10.89 -12.45
N SER A 191 -17.25 9.92 -12.33
CA SER A 191 -16.41 9.46 -13.44
C SER A 191 -17.19 8.55 -14.40
N PRO A 192 -16.68 8.29 -15.62
CA PRO A 192 -17.26 7.30 -16.53
C PRO A 192 -17.38 5.88 -15.94
N LEU A 193 -16.57 5.56 -14.93
CA LEU A 193 -16.59 4.28 -14.20
C LEU A 193 -17.66 4.22 -13.11
N ALA A 194 -18.30 5.35 -12.78
CA ALA A 194 -19.51 5.43 -11.97
C ALA A 194 -19.47 4.68 -10.63
N GLY A 195 -18.37 4.81 -9.86
CA GLY A 195 -18.23 4.14 -8.57
C GLY A 195 -17.62 2.73 -8.63
N ALA A 196 -17.18 2.28 -9.80
CA ALA A 196 -16.68 0.92 -9.97
C ALA A 196 -15.39 0.66 -9.20
N ALA A 197 -15.25 -0.57 -8.71
CA ALA A 197 -13.97 -1.08 -8.20
C ALA A 197 -13.07 -1.46 -9.38
N VAL A 198 -11.80 -1.07 -9.30
CA VAL A 198 -10.77 -1.32 -10.30
C VAL A 198 -9.57 -2.00 -9.65
N ILE A 199 -9.04 -3.02 -10.31
CA ILE A 199 -7.80 -3.69 -9.90
C ILE A 199 -6.74 -3.59 -11.00
N VAL A 200 -5.48 -3.50 -10.60
CA VAL A 200 -4.31 -3.61 -11.48
C VAL A 200 -3.35 -4.62 -10.87
N ALA A 201 -2.86 -5.54 -11.69
CA ALA A 201 -1.90 -6.53 -11.25
C ALA A 201 -0.44 -6.03 -11.34
N GLU A 202 0.43 -6.47 -10.44
CA GLU A 202 1.86 -6.07 -10.40
C GLU A 202 2.63 -6.65 -11.62
N ARG A 203 2.92 -7.96 -11.63
CA ARG A 203 3.70 -8.64 -12.71
C ARG A 203 2.95 -9.74 -13.45
N SER A 204 1.63 -9.78 -13.31
CA SER A 204 0.80 -10.64 -14.15
C SER A 204 0.55 -9.91 -15.48
N LEU A 205 1.31 -10.29 -16.52
CA LEU A 205 1.35 -9.60 -17.81
C LEU A 205 0.56 -10.35 -18.90
N ASP A 206 0.03 -9.63 -19.87
CA ASP A 206 -0.48 -10.19 -21.12
C ASP A 206 0.66 -10.61 -22.08
N ASP A 207 0.31 -11.19 -23.23
CA ASP A 207 1.27 -11.64 -24.24
C ASP A 207 2.07 -10.49 -24.88
N GLN A 208 1.64 -9.24 -24.68
CA GLN A 208 2.29 -8.02 -25.15
C GLN A 208 3.11 -7.33 -24.04
N GLY A 209 3.16 -7.91 -22.84
CA GLY A 209 3.90 -7.38 -21.69
C GLY A 209 3.16 -6.29 -20.92
N ASN A 210 1.86 -6.08 -21.13
CA ASN A 210 1.08 -5.11 -20.34
C ASN A 210 0.53 -5.75 -19.06
N MET A 211 0.44 -4.97 -17.98
CA MET A 211 -0.15 -5.40 -16.72
C MET A 211 -1.65 -5.70 -16.88
N LEU A 212 -2.09 -6.84 -16.35
CA LEU A 212 -3.50 -7.22 -16.36
C LEU A 212 -4.30 -6.36 -15.38
N ALA A 213 -5.46 -5.87 -15.82
CA ALA A 213 -6.34 -5.05 -14.99
C ALA A 213 -7.82 -5.36 -15.27
N ALA A 214 -8.70 -4.97 -14.34
CA ALA A 214 -10.13 -5.14 -14.50
C ALA A 214 -10.96 -4.09 -13.78
N ILE A 215 -12.05 -3.69 -14.42
CA ILE A 215 -13.17 -2.96 -13.84
C ILE A 215 -14.16 -4.03 -13.35
N LEU A 216 -14.32 -4.17 -12.04
CA LEU A 216 -14.95 -5.34 -11.43
C LEU A 216 -16.49 -5.31 -11.47
N ASP A 217 -17.06 -4.11 -11.52
CA ASP A 217 -18.49 -3.85 -11.51
C ASP A 217 -18.84 -2.54 -12.25
N GLY A 218 -20.09 -2.10 -12.15
CA GLY A 218 -20.58 -0.93 -12.86
C GLY A 218 -20.80 -1.15 -14.37
N PRO A 219 -21.14 -0.08 -15.11
CA PRO A 219 -21.54 -0.16 -16.52
C PRO A 219 -20.40 -0.54 -17.47
N LEU A 220 -19.15 -0.26 -17.08
CA LEU A 220 -17.94 -0.56 -17.85
C LEU A 220 -17.22 -1.80 -17.34
N LYS A 221 -17.91 -2.68 -16.61
CA LYS A 221 -17.36 -3.95 -16.12
C LYS A 221 -16.64 -4.73 -17.23
N GLY A 222 -15.39 -5.08 -17.01
CA GLY A 222 -14.57 -5.82 -17.98
C GLY A 222 -13.07 -5.69 -17.75
N ARG A 223 -12.29 -6.48 -18.50
CA ARG A 223 -10.83 -6.46 -18.44
C ARG A 223 -10.25 -5.39 -19.34
N PHE A 224 -9.15 -4.79 -18.91
CA PHE A 224 -8.30 -3.90 -19.69
C PHE A 224 -6.84 -4.20 -19.31
N THR A 225 -5.88 -3.53 -19.93
CA THR A 225 -4.47 -3.66 -19.52
C THR A 225 -3.84 -2.28 -19.36
N VAL A 226 -2.81 -2.23 -18.53
CA VAL A 226 -2.02 -1.02 -18.28
C VAL A 226 -0.65 -1.24 -18.88
N ARG A 227 -0.17 -0.29 -19.69
CA ARG A 227 1.15 -0.38 -20.29
C ARG A 227 2.24 -0.42 -19.21
N HIS A 228 3.17 -1.36 -19.34
CA HIS A 228 4.31 -1.57 -18.43
C HIS A 228 5.60 -1.00 -19.05
N TYR A 229 6.46 -0.41 -18.23
CA TYR A 229 7.71 0.23 -18.65
C TYR A 229 8.82 0.10 -17.61
N ASP A 230 10.07 -0.01 -18.06
CA ASP A 230 11.30 0.27 -17.31
C ASP A 230 11.42 -0.41 -15.93
N ASP A 231 10.94 -1.65 -15.85
CA ASP A 231 10.95 -2.50 -14.64
C ASP A 231 10.23 -1.90 -13.43
N PHE A 232 9.33 -0.92 -13.66
CA PHE A 232 8.43 -0.40 -12.63
C PHE A 232 7.12 -1.16 -12.65
N ASP A 233 6.78 -1.76 -11.51
CA ASP A 233 5.58 -2.56 -11.33
C ASP A 233 4.57 -1.82 -10.46
N ALA A 234 3.27 -2.03 -10.70
CA ALA A 234 2.21 -1.39 -9.91
C ALA A 234 2.16 -1.95 -8.48
N SER A 235 2.12 -1.06 -7.49
CA SER A 235 1.95 -1.45 -6.07
C SER A 235 0.60 -1.01 -5.50
N ASP A 236 0.13 0.19 -5.83
CA ASP A 236 -1.19 0.69 -5.42
C ASP A 236 -1.65 1.81 -6.37
N GLY A 237 -2.82 2.38 -6.13
CA GLY A 237 -3.28 3.57 -6.82
C GLY A 237 -4.46 4.22 -6.13
N VAL A 238 -4.80 5.42 -6.60
CA VAL A 238 -5.95 6.16 -6.10
C VAL A 238 -6.56 7.01 -7.21
N PHE A 239 -7.88 7.04 -7.27
CA PHE A 239 -8.56 7.96 -8.18
C PHE A 239 -8.67 9.36 -7.57
N LEU A 240 -8.38 10.36 -8.39
CA LEU A 240 -8.58 11.76 -8.06
C LEU A 240 -10.05 12.16 -8.21
N PRO A 241 -10.48 13.28 -7.58
CA PRO A 241 -11.85 13.79 -7.72
C PRO A 241 -12.29 14.11 -9.15
N ASP A 242 -11.34 14.41 -10.05
CA ASP A 242 -11.59 14.64 -11.47
C ASP A 242 -11.79 13.35 -12.28
N GLY A 243 -11.56 12.18 -11.66
CA GLY A 243 -11.72 10.87 -12.26
C GLY A 243 -10.43 10.26 -12.82
N ASP A 244 -9.31 10.98 -12.81
CA ASP A 244 -8.03 10.41 -13.22
C ASP A 244 -7.49 9.43 -12.18
N LEU A 245 -6.80 8.40 -12.65
CA LEU A 245 -6.12 7.44 -11.78
C LEU A 245 -4.67 7.87 -11.58
N LEU A 246 -4.25 7.99 -10.33
CA LEU A 246 -2.84 7.96 -9.96
C LEU A 246 -2.45 6.51 -9.68
N LEU A 247 -1.53 5.97 -10.49
CA LEU A 247 -0.96 4.64 -10.29
C LEU A 247 0.42 4.80 -9.67
N LEU A 248 0.60 4.25 -8.46
CA LEU A 248 1.89 4.10 -7.80
C LEU A 248 2.61 2.91 -8.40
N GLU A 249 3.84 3.11 -8.82
CA GLU A 249 4.68 2.04 -9.34
C GLU A 249 6.05 2.09 -8.68
N ARG A 250 6.58 0.92 -8.35
CA ARG A 250 7.86 0.76 -7.67
C ARG A 250 8.80 -0.12 -8.47
N ARG A 251 10.09 0.05 -8.21
CA ARG A 251 11.15 -0.82 -8.70
C ARG A 251 12.06 -1.18 -7.55
N PHE A 252 12.33 -2.47 -7.41
CA PHE A 252 13.30 -3.01 -6.48
C PHE A 252 14.18 -4.03 -7.19
N ASP A 253 15.43 -3.65 -7.48
CA ASP A 253 16.43 -4.61 -7.96
C ASP A 253 17.85 -4.24 -7.49
N LEU A 254 18.73 -5.25 -7.47
CA LEU A 254 20.11 -5.12 -6.97
C LEU A 254 20.99 -4.18 -7.81
N ALA A 255 20.66 -3.94 -9.08
CA ALA A 255 21.47 -3.15 -10.00
C ALA A 255 21.08 -1.66 -10.00
N HIS A 256 19.79 -1.36 -9.87
CA HIS A 256 19.21 -0.02 -9.97
C HIS A 256 18.70 0.54 -8.63
N GLY A 257 18.71 -0.28 -7.56
CA GLY A 257 18.23 0.09 -6.24
C GLY A 257 16.72 0.26 -6.16
N ILE A 258 16.28 0.98 -5.13
CA ILE A 258 14.87 1.36 -4.95
C ILE A 258 14.51 2.55 -5.84
N GLY A 259 13.32 2.49 -6.44
CA GLY A 259 12.72 3.60 -7.16
C GLY A 259 11.21 3.57 -7.03
N VAL A 260 10.61 4.75 -7.09
CA VAL A 260 9.15 4.91 -7.11
C VAL A 260 8.78 5.96 -8.16
N ARG A 261 7.64 5.78 -8.80
CA ARG A 261 7.02 6.78 -9.66
C ARG A 261 5.51 6.79 -9.49
N ILE A 262 4.89 7.91 -9.86
CA ILE A 262 3.43 8.00 -10.00
C ILE A 262 3.13 8.37 -11.44
N ARG A 263 2.29 7.55 -12.09
CA ARG A 263 1.67 7.88 -13.37
C ARG A 263 0.25 8.39 -13.18
N ARG A 264 -0.11 9.44 -13.92
CA ARG A 264 -1.48 9.93 -14.03
C ARG A 264 -2.11 9.41 -15.32
N ILE A 265 -3.05 8.48 -15.18
CA ILE A 265 -3.79 7.84 -16.26
C ILE A 265 -5.16 8.51 -16.37
N ALA A 266 -5.54 8.92 -17.57
CA ALA A 266 -6.82 9.57 -17.79
C ALA A 266 -7.96 8.59 -17.51
N GLY A 267 -8.88 8.94 -16.61
CA GLY A 267 -9.97 8.05 -16.20
C GLY A 267 -10.89 7.65 -17.35
N GLY A 268 -11.07 8.56 -18.32
CA GLY A 268 -11.87 8.33 -19.52
C GLY A 268 -11.31 7.30 -20.50
N ASP A 269 -10.02 6.96 -20.37
CA ASP A 269 -9.38 5.93 -21.21
C ASP A 269 -9.59 4.52 -20.63
N ILE A 270 -9.92 4.41 -19.35
CA ILE A 270 -10.16 3.14 -18.65
C ILE A 270 -11.52 2.56 -19.08
N LYS A 271 -11.47 1.55 -19.94
CA LYS A 271 -12.65 0.82 -20.44
C LYS A 271 -12.26 -0.58 -20.90
N PRO A 272 -13.22 -1.52 -21.02
CA PRO A 272 -12.94 -2.88 -21.46
C PRO A 272 -12.18 -2.93 -22.79
N GLY A 273 -11.11 -3.73 -22.82
CA GLY A 273 -10.26 -3.95 -23.99
C GLY A 273 -9.25 -2.85 -24.31
N ALA A 274 -9.21 -1.76 -23.53
CA ALA A 274 -8.19 -0.73 -23.70
C ALA A 274 -6.82 -1.19 -23.18
N VAL A 275 -5.76 -0.69 -23.81
CA VAL A 275 -4.42 -0.61 -23.23
C VAL A 275 -4.24 0.83 -22.78
N VAL A 276 -4.28 1.09 -21.47
CA VAL A 276 -4.17 2.46 -20.93
C VAL A 276 -2.74 2.80 -20.60
N ASP A 277 -2.45 4.09 -20.64
CA ASP A 277 -1.16 4.66 -20.29
C ASP A 277 -1.35 6.04 -19.65
N GLY A 278 -0.29 6.61 -19.08
CA GLY A 278 -0.34 7.86 -18.35
C GLY A 278 1.02 8.54 -18.28
N ASN A 279 1.00 9.85 -18.02
CA ASN A 279 2.22 10.63 -17.86
C ASN A 279 2.85 10.36 -16.49
N VAL A 280 4.17 10.19 -16.44
CA VAL A 280 4.90 10.21 -15.16
C VAL A 280 4.88 11.62 -14.60
N ILE A 281 4.23 11.80 -13.45
CA ILE A 281 4.10 13.10 -12.78
C ILE A 281 5.06 13.25 -11.59
N PHE A 282 5.57 12.15 -11.08
CA PHE A 282 6.54 12.09 -9.98
C PHE A 282 7.45 10.88 -10.15
N GLN A 283 8.72 11.04 -9.83
CA GLN A 283 9.68 9.94 -9.79
C GLN A 283 10.78 10.25 -8.78
N ALA A 284 11.13 9.25 -7.99
CA ALA A 284 12.18 9.32 -6.97
C ALA A 284 13.03 8.04 -6.99
N GLY A 285 14.30 8.18 -6.62
CA GLY A 285 15.22 7.06 -6.47
C GLY A 285 15.92 7.12 -5.11
N SER A 286 16.89 6.23 -4.89
CA SER A 286 17.57 6.01 -3.59
C SER A 286 18.30 7.23 -2.99
N ASN A 287 18.38 8.35 -3.71
CA ASN A 287 18.93 9.62 -3.20
C ASN A 287 17.90 10.50 -2.49
N LEU A 288 16.63 10.09 -2.48
CA LEU A 288 15.52 10.76 -1.81
C LEU A 288 14.98 9.88 -0.68
N GLN A 289 14.17 10.46 0.20
CA GLN A 289 13.59 9.80 1.39
C GLN A 289 12.44 8.85 0.99
N ILE A 290 12.77 7.81 0.21
CA ILE A 290 11.85 6.74 -0.18
C ILE A 290 12.37 5.38 0.32
N ASP A 291 11.49 4.39 0.31
CA ASP A 291 11.82 2.98 0.51
C ASP A 291 11.01 2.12 -0.48
N ASN A 292 10.67 0.88 -0.14
CA ASN A 292 9.72 0.04 -0.87
C ASN A 292 8.29 0.61 -0.70
N MET A 293 8.00 1.70 -1.42
CA MET A 293 6.70 2.38 -1.36
C MET A 293 5.62 1.46 -1.94
N GLU A 294 4.63 1.10 -1.12
CA GLU A 294 3.57 0.17 -1.52
C GLU A 294 2.22 0.87 -1.61
N GLY A 295 1.82 1.63 -0.58
CA GLY A 295 0.49 2.24 -0.50
C GLY A 295 0.43 3.72 -0.90
N LEU A 296 -0.70 4.12 -1.49
CA LEU A 296 -1.00 5.49 -1.90
C LEU A 296 -2.46 5.86 -1.64
N ASP A 297 -2.70 6.99 -0.98
CA ASP A 297 -4.04 7.58 -0.90
C ASP A 297 -4.03 9.07 -1.25
N ALA A 298 -5.20 9.60 -1.61
CA ALA A 298 -5.41 10.99 -1.95
C ALA A 298 -6.66 11.55 -1.27
N PHE A 299 -6.55 12.74 -0.67
CA PHE A 299 -7.69 13.46 -0.13
C PHE A 299 -7.58 14.96 -0.38
N ARG A 300 -8.73 15.64 -0.38
CA ARG A 300 -8.78 17.10 -0.47
C ARG A 300 -8.59 17.71 0.92
N ALA A 301 -7.45 18.36 1.14
CA ALA A 301 -7.15 19.04 2.40
C ALA A 301 -8.07 20.25 2.65
N ALA A 302 -8.03 20.79 3.88
CA ALA A 302 -8.86 21.91 4.31
C ALA A 302 -8.67 23.19 3.46
N ASP A 303 -7.49 23.37 2.87
CA ASP A 303 -7.19 24.49 1.96
C ASP A 303 -7.67 24.26 0.51
N GLY A 304 -8.33 23.12 0.25
CA GLY A 304 -8.86 22.74 -1.06
C GLY A 304 -7.85 22.06 -1.98
N THR A 305 -6.57 21.99 -1.60
CA THR A 305 -5.55 21.28 -2.37
C THR A 305 -5.67 19.77 -2.21
N ILE A 306 -5.14 19.01 -3.17
CA ILE A 306 -5.08 17.55 -3.08
C ILE A 306 -3.77 17.16 -2.40
N HIS A 307 -3.89 16.46 -1.26
CA HIS A 307 -2.78 15.86 -0.56
C HIS A 307 -2.73 14.36 -0.89
N LEU A 308 -1.51 13.85 -1.05
CA LEU A 308 -1.21 12.44 -1.23
C LEU A 308 -0.46 11.93 -0.01
N ILE A 309 -0.87 10.78 0.50
CA ILE A 309 -0.12 10.02 1.50
C ILE A 309 0.45 8.79 0.82
N MET A 310 1.77 8.62 0.91
CA MET A 310 2.48 7.45 0.41
C MET A 310 3.12 6.73 1.60
N VAL A 311 2.93 5.41 1.67
CA VAL A 311 3.51 4.57 2.74
C VAL A 311 4.44 3.52 2.15
N SER A 312 5.46 3.14 2.90
CA SER A 312 6.35 2.05 2.53
C SER A 312 6.15 0.81 3.37
N ASP A 313 6.43 -0.31 2.73
CA ASP A 313 6.62 -1.59 3.36
C ASP A 313 8.09 -1.79 3.73
N ASP A 314 8.35 -2.15 4.99
CA ASP A 314 9.67 -2.54 5.45
C ASP A 314 10.00 -4.03 5.23
N ASN A 315 9.09 -4.85 4.70
CA ASN A 315 9.15 -6.31 4.59
C ASN A 315 9.56 -7.00 5.91
N HIS A 316 9.34 -6.36 7.08
CA HIS A 316 9.94 -6.74 8.35
C HIS A 316 11.49 -6.90 8.31
N SER A 317 12.13 -6.18 7.41
CA SER A 317 13.56 -6.14 7.17
C SER A 317 14.19 -4.98 7.92
N ILE A 318 15.30 -5.25 8.61
CA ILE A 318 16.10 -4.20 9.28
C ILE A 318 16.74 -3.19 8.31
N LEU A 319 16.70 -3.46 7.00
CA LEU A 319 17.30 -2.62 5.96
C LEU A 319 16.30 -1.64 5.35
N GLN A 320 15.01 -1.82 5.61
CA GLN A 320 13.94 -1.01 5.05
C GLN A 320 13.23 -0.25 6.17
N ARG A 321 12.58 0.84 5.79
CA ARG A 321 11.95 1.79 6.71
C ARG A 321 10.45 1.77 6.50
N SER A 322 9.71 1.79 7.59
CA SER A 322 8.28 2.10 7.59
C SER A 322 8.10 3.62 7.50
N LEU A 323 7.69 4.13 6.34
CA LEU A 323 7.55 5.56 6.06
C LEU A 323 6.07 5.93 5.86
N MET A 324 5.72 7.15 6.25
CA MET A 324 4.50 7.83 5.82
C MET A 324 4.87 9.22 5.33
N LEU A 325 4.76 9.46 4.03
CA LEU A 325 5.16 10.70 3.38
C LEU A 325 3.93 11.45 2.89
N GLU A 326 3.90 12.76 3.08
CA GLU A 326 2.82 13.62 2.62
C GLU A 326 3.31 14.58 1.53
N PHE A 327 2.57 14.61 0.42
CA PHE A 327 2.81 15.51 -0.70
C PHE A 327 1.55 16.29 -1.05
N ARG A 328 1.72 17.51 -1.53
CA ARG A 328 0.68 18.24 -2.26
C ARG A 328 0.82 17.97 -3.75
N LEU A 329 -0.27 17.59 -4.41
CA LEU A 329 -0.36 17.53 -5.86
C LEU A 329 -0.50 18.95 -6.44
N ARG A 330 0.36 19.28 -7.40
CA ARG A 330 0.38 20.52 -8.17
C ARG A 330 0.03 20.19 -9.62
N ASP A 331 -1.14 20.63 -10.09
CA ASP A 331 -1.65 20.32 -11.44
C ASP A 331 -0.86 20.97 -12.59
N ASP A 332 0.11 21.83 -12.27
CA ASP A 332 0.74 22.75 -13.22
C ASP A 332 1.89 22.13 -14.04
N THR A 333 2.24 20.84 -13.87
CA THR A 333 3.38 20.23 -14.56
C THR A 333 3.15 18.78 -14.94
N ALA A 334 2.74 18.53 -16.19
CA ALA A 334 3.12 17.31 -16.87
C ALA A 334 4.63 17.42 -17.18
N VAL A 335 5.46 16.55 -16.58
CA VAL A 335 6.87 16.47 -16.93
C VAL A 335 6.96 15.87 -18.33
N SER A 336 7.20 16.73 -19.32
CA SER A 336 7.53 16.28 -20.68
C SER A 336 8.94 15.66 -20.62
N MET A 337 9.02 14.33 -20.63
CA MET A 337 10.29 13.65 -20.81
C MET A 337 10.70 13.77 -22.28
N LYS A 338 11.92 14.27 -22.50
CA LYS A 338 12.65 14.12 -23.76
C LYS A 338 13.31 12.75 -23.81
#